data_AF-A0A819JPF6-F1
#
_entry.id   AF-A0A819JPF6-F1
#
_cell.length_a   1.000
_cell.length_b   1.000
_cell.length_c   1.000
_cell.angle_alpha   90.00
_cell.angle_beta   90.00
_cell.angle_gamma   90.00
#
_symmetry.space_group_name_H-M   'P 1'
#
loop_
_entity.id
_entity.type
_entity.pdbx_description
1 polymer ?
#
loop_
_entity_poly.entity_id
_entity_poly.type
_entity_poly.pdbx_seq_one_letter_code
_entity_poly.pdbx_strand_id
1 'polypeptide(L)'
;MLLALIFVLITNAISNAQQIEFWLTDPDAKILFQQQPFISPNSNNQINDVIININENKTYQTIDGFGYTLTGGSAMHLHNLDNITRAQILQELFNTDKNNIGVCYALICT
;
A
#
# COMPACT_ATOMS: atom_id res chain seq x y z
N MET A 1 21.42 -7.26 -38.04
CA MET A 1 20.28 -7.96 -37.40
C MET A 1 20.51 -8.24 -35.92
N LEU A 2 21.63 -8.86 -35.51
CA LEU A 2 21.92 -9.16 -34.10
C LEU A 2 22.01 -7.89 -33.20
N LEU A 3 22.60 -6.80 -33.70
CA LEU A 3 22.67 -5.53 -32.97
C LEU A 3 21.30 -4.86 -32.74
N ALA A 4 20.36 -5.01 -33.68
CA ALA A 4 19.01 -4.45 -33.55
C ALA A 4 18.19 -5.18 -32.48
N LEU A 5 18.41 -6.50 -32.34
CA LEU A 5 17.77 -7.32 -31.30
C LEU A 5 18.25 -6.93 -29.90
N ILE A 6 19.55 -6.66 -29.75
CA ILE A 6 20.15 -6.20 -28.49
C ILE A 6 19.63 -4.80 -28.12
N PHE A 7 19.50 -3.90 -29.10
CA PHE A 7 18.95 -2.56 -28.86
C PHE A 7 17.48 -2.60 -28.37
N VAL A 8 16.65 -3.46 -28.96
CA VAL A 8 15.24 -3.65 -28.53
C VAL A 8 15.14 -4.25 -27.12
N LEU A 9 16.04 -5.16 -26.73
CA LEU A 9 16.07 -5.70 -25.37
C LEU A 9 16.49 -4.64 -24.34
N ILE A 10 17.45 -3.77 -24.68
CA ILE A 10 17.91 -2.70 -23.80
C ILE A 10 16.84 -1.62 -23.62
N THR A 11 16.09 -1.26 -24.67
CA THR A 11 15.00 -0.27 -24.54
C THR A 11 13.86 -0.78 -23.66
N ASN A 12 13.54 -2.08 -23.68
CA ASN A 12 12.52 -2.65 -22.80
C ASN A 12 12.95 -2.67 -21.32
N ALA A 13 14.25 -2.80 -21.04
CA ALA A 13 14.77 -2.79 -19.67
C ALA A 13 14.77 -1.40 -19.02
N ILE A 14 14.88 -0.33 -19.83
CA ILE A 14 14.91 1.06 -19.35
C ILE A 14 13.50 1.59 -19.01
N SER A 15 12.44 0.95 -19.52
CA SER A 15 11.04 1.35 -19.30
C SER A 15 10.45 0.96 -17.95
N ASN A 16 11.24 0.43 -17.01
CA ASN A 16 10.79 0.24 -15.63
C ASN A 16 10.92 1.57 -14.88
N ALA A 17 10.17 2.58 -15.33
CA ALA A 17 9.92 3.76 -14.54
C ALA A 17 9.28 3.33 -13.22
N GLN A 18 9.75 3.88 -12.09
CA GLN A 18 9.20 3.60 -10.77
C GLN A 18 7.68 3.78 -10.79
N GLN A 19 6.96 2.66 -10.74
CA GLN A 19 5.51 2.67 -10.70
C GLN A 19 5.09 3.12 -9.30
N ILE A 20 4.47 4.30 -9.22
CA ILE A 20 3.98 4.83 -7.94
C ILE A 20 2.60 4.21 -7.70
N GLU A 21 2.42 3.61 -6.53
CA GLU A 21 1.11 3.18 -6.08
C GLU A 21 0.48 4.28 -5.22
N PHE A 22 -0.76 4.63 -5.51
CA PHE A 22 -1.51 5.61 -4.75
C PHE A 22 -2.73 4.93 -4.12
N TRP A 23 -2.85 5.04 -2.80
CA TRP A 23 -3.97 4.54 -2.02
C TRP A 23 -4.72 5.70 -1.39
N LEU A 24 -6.04 5.74 -1.59
CA LEU A 24 -6.89 6.84 -1.11
C LEU A 24 -8.03 6.31 -0.23
N THR A 25 -8.30 7.03 0.85
CA THR A 25 -9.54 6.95 1.63
C THR A 25 -10.14 8.35 1.69
N ASP A 26 -11.36 8.49 1.18
CA ASP A 26 -12.10 9.75 1.15
C ASP A 26 -13.56 9.48 1.54
N PRO A 27 -14.00 9.91 2.74
CA PRO A 27 -15.36 9.69 3.19
C PRO A 27 -16.40 10.48 2.39
N ASP A 28 -16.04 11.68 1.89
CA ASP A 28 -16.94 12.55 1.14
C ASP A 28 -17.21 11.98 -0.26
N ALA A 29 -16.16 11.46 -0.90
CA ALA A 29 -16.25 10.76 -2.18
C ALA A 29 -16.66 9.27 -2.05
N LYS A 30 -16.88 8.77 -0.82
CA LYS A 30 -17.19 7.36 -0.50
C LYS A 30 -16.14 6.36 -1.00
N ILE A 31 -14.88 6.78 -1.04
CA ILE A 31 -13.74 5.93 -1.39
C ILE A 31 -13.20 5.28 -0.10
N LEU A 32 -13.35 3.96 0.01
CA LEU A 32 -12.93 3.18 1.18
C LEU A 32 -11.68 2.36 0.86
N PHE A 33 -10.50 2.89 1.22
CA PHE A 33 -9.19 2.26 1.03
C PHE A 33 -9.02 1.55 -0.33
N GLN A 34 -8.84 2.35 -1.38
CA GLN A 34 -8.75 1.84 -2.76
C GLN A 34 -7.50 2.34 -3.46
N GLN A 35 -6.84 1.43 -4.18
CA GLN A 35 -5.77 1.77 -5.11
C GLN A 35 -6.34 2.63 -6.24
N GLN A 36 -5.72 3.77 -6.48
CA GLN A 36 -6.08 4.71 -7.53
C GLN A 36 -5.23 4.46 -8.77
N PRO A 37 -5.75 4.79 -9.98
CA PRO A 37 -4.95 4.71 -11.19
C PRO A 37 -3.69 5.59 -11.06
N PHE A 38 -2.57 5.09 -11.59
CA PHE A 38 -1.32 5.84 -11.61
C PHE A 38 -1.51 7.17 -12.35
N ILE A 39 -1.18 8.27 -11.68
CA ILE A 39 -1.13 9.59 -12.27
C ILE A 39 0.34 9.87 -12.58
N SER A 40 0.69 9.94 -13.86
CA SER A 40 2.02 10.37 -14.26
C SER A 40 2.26 11.79 -13.74
N PRO A 41 3.41 12.10 -13.10
CA PRO A 41 3.78 13.47 -12.81
C PRO A 41 3.76 14.27 -14.12
N ASN A 42 2.92 15.30 -14.20
CA ASN A 42 2.87 16.18 -15.37
C ASN A 42 4.12 17.07 -15.35
N SER A 43 5.10 16.78 -16.21
CA SER A 43 6.34 17.56 -16.33
C SER A 43 6.14 18.92 -17.03
N ASN A 44 4.95 19.19 -17.58
CA ASN A 44 4.74 20.28 -18.56
C ASN A 44 3.82 21.40 -18.09
N ASN A 45 3.27 21.35 -16.87
CA ASN A 45 2.47 22.45 -16.34
C ASN A 45 3.32 23.32 -15.43
N GLN A 46 3.22 24.65 -15.58
CA GLN A 46 3.80 25.61 -14.64
C GLN A 46 3.45 25.19 -13.22
N ILE A 47 4.47 24.84 -12.44
CA ILE A 47 4.32 24.34 -11.07
C ILE A 47 3.86 25.52 -10.21
N ASN A 48 2.54 25.70 -10.12
CA ASN A 48 1.90 26.49 -9.06
C ASN A 48 1.59 25.61 -7.84
N ASP A 49 2.03 24.34 -7.86
CA ASP A 49 1.77 23.35 -6.84
C ASP A 49 2.81 23.39 -5.71
N VAL A 50 2.40 22.99 -4.52
CA VAL A 50 3.28 22.83 -3.36
C VAL A 50 4.21 21.64 -3.60
N ILE A 51 5.51 21.90 -3.71
CA ILE A 51 6.51 20.85 -3.91
C ILE A 51 6.99 20.31 -2.55
N ILE A 52 6.87 19.00 -2.35
CA ILE A 52 7.44 18.28 -1.19
C ILE A 52 8.71 17.57 -1.64
N ASN A 53 9.86 18.01 -1.12
CA ASN A 53 11.16 17.41 -1.42
C ASN A 53 11.54 16.35 -0.37
N ILE A 54 11.86 15.14 -0.81
CA ILE A 54 12.36 14.05 0.04
C ILE A 54 13.90 14.11 0.03
N ASN A 55 14.53 13.94 1.19
CA ASN A 55 16.00 13.86 1.32
C ASN A 55 16.40 12.52 1.94
N GLU A 56 16.88 11.60 1.11
CA GLU A 56 17.28 10.24 1.51
C GLU A 56 18.53 10.18 2.42
N ASN A 57 19.30 11.27 2.52
CA ASN A 57 20.49 11.32 3.38
C ASN A 57 20.16 11.66 4.85
N LYS A 58 18.90 12.01 5.14
CA LYS A 58 18.43 12.27 6.50
C LYS A 58 17.59 11.10 6.99
N THR A 59 18.13 10.35 7.95
CA THR A 59 17.43 9.23 8.58
C THR A 59 16.87 9.64 9.94
N TYR A 60 15.75 9.01 10.31
CA TYR A 60 15.10 9.16 11.61
C TYR A 60 14.94 7.77 12.25
N GLN A 61 14.01 7.62 13.19
CA GLN A 61 13.73 6.33 13.82
C GLN A 61 13.26 5.28 12.81
N THR A 62 13.62 4.02 13.05
CA THR A 62 13.05 2.88 12.35
C THR A 62 11.61 2.65 12.80
N ILE A 63 10.80 2.05 11.93
CA ILE A 63 9.42 1.68 12.23
C ILE A 63 9.35 0.17 12.35
N ASP A 64 9.01 -0.33 13.53
CA ASP A 64 8.84 -1.77 13.78
C ASP A 64 7.51 -2.27 13.21
N GLY A 65 6.45 -1.47 13.31
CA GLY A 65 5.15 -1.81 12.75
C GLY A 65 4.01 -0.93 13.23
N PHE A 66 2.83 -1.19 12.66
CA PHE A 66 1.56 -0.56 13.04
C PHE A 66 0.53 -1.64 13.34
N GLY A 67 -0.41 -1.32 14.24
CA GLY A 67 -1.60 -2.13 14.41
C GLY A 67 -2.43 -1.78 15.62
N TYR A 68 -3.16 -2.75 16.15
CA TYR A 68 -4.22 -2.55 17.14
C TYR A 68 -4.19 -3.58 18.26
N THR A 69 -5.05 -3.38 19.25
CA THR A 69 -5.17 -4.31 20.38
C THR A 69 -6.28 -5.32 20.12
N LEU A 70 -5.97 -6.61 20.19
CA LEU A 70 -6.95 -7.69 20.19
C LEU A 70 -7.33 -7.99 21.65
N THR A 71 -8.42 -7.38 22.10
CA THR A 71 -8.96 -7.64 23.45
C THR A 71 -9.68 -8.98 23.51
N GLY A 72 -9.88 -9.52 24.73
CA GLY A 72 -10.69 -10.73 24.93
C GLY A 72 -12.11 -10.62 24.34
N GLY A 73 -12.72 -9.44 24.38
CA GLY A 73 -14.02 -9.18 23.76
C GLY A 73 -13.98 -9.27 22.23
N SER A 74 -12.97 -8.67 21.60
CA SER A 74 -12.74 -8.75 20.16
C SER A 74 -12.44 -10.19 19.71
N ALA A 75 -11.64 -10.92 20.49
CA ALA A 75 -11.33 -12.32 20.21
C ALA A 75 -12.57 -13.22 20.32
N MET A 76 -13.40 -13.03 21.34
CA MET A 76 -14.67 -13.76 21.49
C MET A 76 -15.65 -13.43 20.35
N HIS A 77 -15.73 -12.17 19.95
CA HIS A 77 -16.57 -11.77 18.82
C HIS A 77 -16.13 -12.47 17.52
N LEU A 78 -14.83 -12.45 17.21
CA LEU A 78 -14.28 -13.18 16.07
C LEU A 78 -14.53 -14.68 16.17
N HIS A 79 -14.39 -15.27 17.36
CA HIS A 79 -14.62 -16.70 17.57
C HIS A 79 -16.05 -17.12 17.28
N ASN A 80 -17.03 -16.28 17.62
CA ASN A 80 -18.46 -16.53 17.42
C ASN A 80 -18.93 -16.40 15.96
N LEU A 81 -18.09 -15.88 15.06
CA LEU A 81 -18.37 -15.86 13.63
C LEU A 81 -18.26 -17.27 13.04
N ASP A 82 -18.98 -17.52 11.94
CA ASP A 82 -18.78 -18.73 11.17
C ASP A 82 -17.37 -18.78 10.57
N ASN A 83 -16.95 -19.99 10.20
CA ASN A 83 -15.58 -20.23 9.74
C ASN A 83 -15.21 -19.43 8.48
N ILE A 84 -16.17 -19.17 7.59
CA ILE A 84 -15.92 -18.48 6.32
C ILE A 84 -15.72 -16.99 6.60
N THR A 85 -16.66 -16.37 7.31
CA THR A 85 -16.58 -14.94 7.63
C THR A 85 -15.37 -14.61 8.51
N ARG A 86 -15.06 -15.48 9.49
CA ARG A 86 -13.84 -15.32 10.30
C ARG A 86 -12.57 -15.35 9.43
N ALA A 87 -12.48 -16.28 8.48
CA ALA A 87 -11.31 -16.37 7.60
C ALA A 87 -11.18 -15.14 6.69
N GLN A 88 -12.30 -14.62 6.16
CA GLN A 88 -12.31 -13.42 5.33
C GLN A 88 -11.80 -12.19 6.09
N ILE A 89 -12.29 -11.97 7.31
CA ILE A 89 -11.86 -10.83 8.14
C ILE A 89 -10.38 -10.95 8.50
N LEU A 90 -9.90 -12.15 8.86
CA LEU A 90 -8.48 -12.34 9.18
C LEU A 90 -7.58 -12.08 7.96
N GLN A 91 -8.02 -12.46 6.76
CA GLN A 91 -7.31 -12.14 5.52
C GLN A 91 -7.28 -10.63 5.27
N GLU A 92 -8.42 -9.96 5.42
CA GLU A 92 -8.53 -8.50 5.26
C GLU A 92 -7.60 -7.74 6.21
N LEU A 93 -7.52 -8.18 7.47
CA LEU A 93 -6.74 -7.50 8.50
C LEU A 93 -5.22 -7.74 8.38
N PHE A 94 -4.79 -8.95 8.03
CA PHE A 94 -3.38 -9.36 8.15
C PHE A 94 -2.66 -9.60 6.81
N ASN A 95 -3.36 -9.83 5.70
CA ASN A 95 -2.68 -9.94 4.40
C ASN A 95 -2.27 -8.56 3.89
N THR A 96 -1.21 -8.52 3.08
CA THR A 96 -0.67 -7.29 2.47
C THR A 96 -1.10 -7.08 1.02
N ASP A 97 -1.85 -8.03 0.45
CA ASP A 97 -2.20 -8.01 -0.97
C ASP A 97 -3.50 -7.24 -1.22
N LYS A 98 -3.60 -6.55 -2.36
CA LYS A 98 -4.83 -5.85 -2.79
C LYS A 98 -5.31 -4.87 -1.70
N ASN A 99 -6.60 -4.87 -1.37
CA ASN A 99 -7.21 -3.94 -0.43
C ASN A 99 -7.12 -4.41 1.03
N ASN A 100 -6.28 -5.40 1.33
CA ASN A 100 -6.06 -5.84 2.70
C ASN A 100 -5.14 -4.84 3.43
N ILE A 101 -5.32 -4.71 4.75
CA ILE A 101 -4.69 -3.65 5.55
C ILE A 101 -3.24 -3.98 5.92
N GLY A 102 -2.90 -5.27 6.02
CA GLY A 102 -1.53 -5.72 6.27
C GLY A 102 -1.00 -5.35 7.66
N VAL A 103 -1.83 -5.48 8.70
CA VAL A 103 -1.41 -5.14 10.06
C VAL A 103 -0.31 -6.09 10.55
N CYS A 104 0.81 -5.52 10.97
CA CYS A 104 2.01 -6.27 11.37
C CYS A 104 2.21 -6.35 12.90
N TYR A 105 1.41 -5.61 13.68
CA TYR A 105 1.51 -5.62 15.14
C TYR A 105 0.15 -5.78 15.82
N ALA A 106 -0.01 -6.79 16.67
CA ALA A 106 -1.23 -6.97 17.47
C ALA A 106 -0.87 -7.14 18.95
N LEU A 107 -1.41 -6.27 19.81
CA LEU A 107 -1.27 -6.42 21.26
C LEU A 107 -2.39 -7.30 21.79
N ILE A 108 -2.04 -8.36 22.52
CA ILE A 108 -3.01 -9.22 23.19
C ILE A 108 -3.14 -8.74 24.63
N CYS A 109 -4.29 -8.18 24.98
CA CYS A 109 -4.63 -7.88 26.37
C CYS A 109 -5.38 -9.07 26.96
N THR A 110 -4.66 -9.92 27.71
CA THR A 110 -5.21 -11.00 28.54
C THR A 110 -5.89 -10.46 29.78
#